data_AF-A0A923VKE2-F1
#
_entry.id   AF-A0A923VKE2-F1
#
_cell.length_a   1.000
_cell.length_b   1.000
_cell.length_c   1.000
_cell.angle_alpha   90.00
_cell.angle_beta   90.00
_cell.angle_gamma   90.00
#
_symmetry.space_group_name_H-M   'P 1'
#
loop_
_entity.id
_entity.type
_entity.pdbx_description
1 polymer ?
#
loop_
_entity_poly.entity_id
_entity_poly.type
_entity_poly.pdbx_seq_one_letter_code
_entity_poly.pdbx_strand_id
1 'polypeptide(L)' 'MRKLNAEVQRILRLPDVRERILALNIEPQGTTPEQMSQLIAKEIDLWSGVAQANKITAD' A
#
# COMPACT_ATOMS: atom_id res chain seq x y z
N MET A 1 -9.97 1.03 -13.41
CA MET A 1 -9.10 1.52 -12.32
C MET A 1 -9.68 2.72 -11.56
N ARG A 2 -9.99 3.87 -12.21
CA ARG A 2 -10.48 5.08 -11.50
C ARG A 2 -11.72 4.86 -10.62
N LYS A 3 -12.75 4.16 -11.11
CA LYS A 3 -13.97 3.84 -10.34
C LYS A 3 -13.68 2.98 -9.10
N LEU A 4 -12.79 2.00 -9.23
CA LEU A 4 -12.40 1.13 -8.11
C LEU A 4 -11.62 1.93 -7.05
N ASN A 5 -10.63 2.72 -7.46
CA ASN A 5 -9.86 3.53 -6.51
C ASN A 5 -10.76 4.56 -5.78
N ALA A 6 -11.68 5.21 -6.49
CA ALA A 6 -12.65 6.11 -5.87
C ALA A 6 -13.52 5.41 -4.81
N GLU A 7 -13.95 4.18 -5.10
CA GLU A 7 -14.76 3.39 -4.17
C GLU A 7 -13.95 2.89 -2.96
N VAL A 8 -12.72 2.45 -3.17
CA VAL A 8 -11.80 2.10 -2.07
C VAL A 8 -11.57 3.31 -1.16
N GLN A 9 -11.30 4.48 -1.73
CA GLN A 9 -11.15 5.71 -0.95
C GLN A 9 -12.43 6.09 -0.21
N ARG A 10 -13.61 5.88 -0.81
CA ARG A 10 -14.89 6.12 -0.14
C ARG A 10 -15.05 5.22 1.07
N ILE A 11 -14.75 3.92 0.93
CA ILE A 11 -14.86 2.93 2.01
C ILE A 11 -13.88 3.22 3.14
N LEU A 12 -12.63 3.58 2.82
CA LEU A 12 -11.62 3.94 3.84
C LEU A 12 -11.99 5.19 4.66
N ARG A 13 -12.89 6.04 4.15
CA ARG A 13 -13.42 7.22 4.86
C ARG A 13 -14.65 6.92 5.71
N LEU A 14 -15.23 5.72 5.62
CA LEU A 14 -16.37 5.36 6.46
C LEU A 14 -15.90 5.27 7.94
N PRO A 15 -16.63 5.86 8.90
CA PRO A 15 -16.20 5.91 10.30
C PRO A 15 -15.92 4.53 10.91
N ASP A 16 -16.83 3.57 10.67
CA ASP A 16 -16.74 2.19 11.16
C ASP A 16 -15.53 1.45 10.57
N VAL A 17 -15.24 1.65 9.28
CA VAL A 17 -14.06 1.09 8.62
C VAL A 17 -12.78 1.70 9.18
N ARG A 18 -12.76 3.03 9.36
CA ARG A 18 -11.60 3.74 9.89
C ARG A 18 -11.30 3.30 11.33
N GLU A 19 -12.31 3.21 12.19
CA GLU A 19 -12.16 2.72 13.57
C GLU A 19 -11.56 1.31 13.62
N ARG A 20 -12.03 0.40 12.75
CA ARG A 20 -11.51 -0.96 12.68
C ARG A 20 -10.06 -1.03 12.20
N ILE A 21 -9.68 -0.19 11.23
CA ILE A 21 -8.29 -0.13 10.73
C ILE A 21 -7.36 0.46 11.79
N LEU A 22 -7.78 1.53 12.47
CA LEU A 22 -7.01 2.14 13.56
C LEU A 22 -6.83 1.19 14.74
N ALA A 23 -7.83 0.35 15.04
CA ALA A 23 -7.71 -0.70 16.06
C ALA A 23 -6.62 -1.75 15.75
N LEU A 24 -6.18 -1.85 14.48
CA LEU A 24 -5.05 -2.69 14.06
C LEU A 24 -3.70 -1.95 14.11
N ASN A 25 -3.66 -0.71 14.63
CA ASN A 25 -2.52 0.21 14.57
C ASN A 25 -2.07 0.50 13.12
N ILE A 26 -3.00 0.47 12.17
CA ILE A 26 -2.77 0.81 10.77
C ILE A 26 -3.32 2.21 10.52
N GLU A 27 -2.51 3.07 9.92
CA GLU A 27 -2.97 4.39 9.45
C GLU A 27 -3.39 4.29 7.98
N PRO A 28 -4.69 4.44 7.66
CA PRO A 28 -5.14 4.35 6.28
C PRO A 28 -4.66 5.57 5.48
N GLN A 29 -3.70 5.35 4.59
CA GLN A 29 -3.27 6.36 3.60
C GLN A 29 -4.02 6.13 2.28
N GLY A 30 -4.81 7.12 1.87
CA GLY A 30 -5.39 7.14 0.53
C GLY A 30 -4.36 7.60 -0.50
N THR A 31 -3.99 6.74 -1.45
CA THR A 31 -3.15 7.12 -2.60
C THR A 31 -3.97 7.16 -3.89
N THR A 32 -3.48 7.89 -4.89
CA THR A 32 -3.98 7.75 -6.26
C THR A 32 -3.43 6.47 -6.90
N PRO A 33 -4.07 5.93 -7.97
CA PRO A 33 -3.54 4.78 -8.69
C PRO A 33 -2.11 5.00 -9.19
N GLU A 34 -1.81 6.21 -9.66
CA GLU A 34 -0.49 6.58 -10.19
C GLU A 34 0.57 6.59 -9.07
N GLN A 35 0.23 7.14 -7.91
CA GLN A 35 1.09 7.12 -6.72
C GLN A 35 1.33 5.69 -6.23
N MET A 36 0.31 4.82 -6.25
CA MET A 36 0.45 3.41 -5.89
C MET A 36 1.39 2.68 -6.86
N SER A 37 1.24 2.89 -8.17
CA SER A 37 2.13 2.30 -9.17
C SER A 37 3.59 2.75 -9.00
N GLN A 38 3.80 4.04 -8.70
CA GLN A 38 5.14 4.57 -8.44
C GLN A 38 5.75 3.99 -7.15
N LEU A 39 4.96 3.83 -6.10
CA LEU A 39 5.41 3.21 -4.86
C LEU A 39 5.85 1.77 -5.08
N ILE A 40 5.03 0.96 -5.76
CA ILE A 40 5.35 -0.44 -6.05
C ILE A 40 6.65 -0.55 -6.84
N ALA A 41 6.82 0.26 -7.89
CA ALA A 41 8.06 0.24 -8.69
C ALA A 41 9.29 0.57 -7.82
N LYS A 42 9.19 1.61 -6.98
CA LYS A 42 10.27 2.01 -6.07
C LYS A 42 10.60 0.92 -5.04
N GLU A 43 9.58 0.27 -4.49
CA GLU A 43 9.76 -0.80 -3.50
C GLU A 43 10.40 -2.04 -4.12
N ILE A 44 9.99 -2.43 -5.33
CA ILE A 44 10.62 -3.53 -6.07
C ILE A 44 12.11 -3.26 -6.28
N ASP A 45 12.47 -2.08 -6.78
CA ASP A 45 13.87 -1.73 -7.03
C ASP A 45 14.70 -1.75 -5.73
N LEU A 46 14.17 -1.14 -4.67
CA LEU A 46 14.83 -1.08 -3.37
C LEU A 46 15.05 -2.47 -2.77
N TRP A 47 13.98 -3.25 -2.64
CA TRP A 47 14.04 -4.53 -1.94
C TRP A 47 14.75 -5.61 -2.75
N SER A 48 14.69 -5.56 -4.09
CA SER A 48 15.52 -6.43 -4.93
C SER A 48 17.01 -6.15 -4.73
N GLY A 49 17.40 -4.87 -4.66
CA GLY A 49 18.77 -4.48 -4.37
C GLY A 49 19.24 -4.95 -2.98
N VAL A 50 18.40 -4.77 -1.95
CA VAL A 50 18.69 -5.26 -0.59
C VAL A 50 18.85 -6.77 -0.56
N ALA A 51 17.95 -7.52 -1.22
CA ALA A 51 18.01 -8.98 -1.27
C ALA A 51 19.28 -9.47 -1.96
N GLN A 52 19.64 -8.87 -3.10
CA GLN A 52 20.86 -9.23 -3.83
C GLN A 52 22.13 -8.92 -3.02
N ALA A 53 22.19 -7.75 -2.39
CA ALA A 53 23.35 -7.34 -1.59
C ALA A 53 23.60 -8.26 -0.38
N ASN A 54 22.52 -8.83 0.19
CA ASN A 54 22.59 -9.67 1.39
C ASN A 54 22.41 -11.16 1.11
N LYS A 55 22.32 -11.57 -0.18
CA LYS A 55 22.08 -12.97 -0.60
C LYS A 55 20.84 -13.59 0.06
N ILE A 56 19.79 -12.78 0.26
CA ILE A 56 18.52 -13.24 0.84
C ILE A 56 17.75 -13.99 -0.24
N THR A 57 17.30 -15.21 0.08
CA THR A 57 16.44 -16.04 -0.78
C THR A 57 15.15 -16.37 -0.03
N ALA A 58 14.02 -16.45 -0.73
CA ALA A 58 12.83 -17.08 -0.19
C ALA A 58 12.92 -18.60 -0.39
N ASP A 59 12.31 -19.37 0.52
CA ASP A 59 12.21 -20.84 0.43
C ASP A 59 11.35 -21.31 -0.77
#